data_AF-A0A916H790-F1
#
_entry.id   AF-A0A916H790-F1
#
_cell.length_a   1.000
_cell.length_b   1.000
_cell.length_c   1.000
_cell.angle_alpha   90.00
_cell.angle_beta   90.00
_cell.angle_gamma   90.00
#
_symmetry.space_group_name_H-M   'P 1'
#
loop_
_entity.id
_entity.type
_entity.pdbx_description
1 polymer ?
#
loop_
_entity_poly.entity_id
_entity_poly.type
_entity_poly.pdbx_seq_one_letter_code
_entity_poly.pdbx_strand_id
1 'polypeptide(L)'
;MQASFPIRVPMTGGNTGHEAQTAIQEPIEIKLDETADIELEQEILLPDIFIYLNPSNGLFTIESEEPINPQQIEVYDIFGKRILPVINQNDNGLSLNLTSNAKGTYFIKIGTYSQKMVVE
;
A
#
# COMPACT_ATOMS: atom_id res chain seq x y z
N MET A 1 33.15 -12.54 6.99
CA MET A 1 33.85 -12.82 8.27
C MET A 1 32.80 -13.37 9.23
N GLN A 2 32.80 -14.68 9.50
CA GLN A 2 31.85 -15.28 10.45
C GLN A 2 32.56 -15.46 11.80
N ALA A 3 31.93 -15.03 12.89
CA ALA A 3 32.44 -15.17 14.25
C ALA A 3 31.69 -16.30 14.95
N SER A 4 32.43 -17.26 15.51
CA SER A 4 31.91 -18.39 16.28
C SER A 4 32.19 -18.15 17.77
N PHE A 5 31.16 -18.23 18.61
CA PHE A 5 31.28 -18.06 20.06
C PHE A 5 30.80 -19.34 20.78
N PRO A 6 31.66 -20.01 21.57
CA PRO A 6 31.23 -21.17 22.33
C PRO A 6 30.44 -20.75 23.58
N ILE A 7 29.22 -21.27 23.74
CA ILE A 7 28.42 -21.12 24.97
C ILE A 7 28.75 -22.29 25.91
N ARG A 8 29.07 -21.99 27.18
CA ARG A 8 29.24 -23.00 28.25
C ARG A 8 27.94 -23.13 29.04
N VAL A 9 27.38 -24.34 29.08
CA VAL A 9 26.23 -24.66 29.95
C VAL A 9 26.75 -25.25 31.26
N PRO A 10 26.34 -24.75 32.45
CA PRO A 10 26.70 -25.37 33.72
C PRO A 10 25.86 -26.62 34.00
N MET A 11 26.54 -27.73 34.33
CA MET A 11 25.92 -28.98 34.79
C MET A 11 25.52 -28.85 36.26
N THR A 12 24.23 -28.99 36.58
CA THR A 12 23.75 -29.23 37.94
C THR A 12 23.95 -30.71 38.29
N GLY A 13 24.82 -30.96 39.26
CA GLY A 13 25.30 -32.29 39.61
C GLY A 13 24.28 -33.19 40.32
N GLY A 14 24.29 -34.47 39.94
CA GLY A 14 23.86 -35.60 40.76
C GLY A 14 25.06 -36.52 40.93
N ASN A 15 25.46 -36.76 42.18
CA ASN A 15 26.68 -37.50 42.53
C ASN A 15 26.33 -38.97 42.83
N THR A 16 26.94 -39.93 42.15
CA THR A 16 27.47 -41.18 42.72
C THR A 16 28.38 -41.83 41.68
N GLY A 17 29.62 -42.12 42.09
CA GLY A 17 30.72 -42.49 41.20
C GLY A 17 30.57 -43.85 40.53
N HIS A 18 31.12 -43.94 39.32
CA HIS A 18 32.22 -44.80 38.91
C HIS A 18 32.69 -44.31 37.53
N GLU A 19 34.00 -44.11 37.40
CA GLU A 19 34.79 -44.02 36.15
C GLU A 19 34.50 -42.86 35.19
N ALA A 20 35.49 -41.96 35.10
CA ALA A 20 35.54 -40.86 34.15
C ALA A 20 35.63 -41.39 32.70
N GLN A 21 34.59 -41.13 31.92
CA GLN A 21 34.65 -41.16 30.46
C GLN A 21 34.35 -39.75 29.96
N THR A 22 35.39 -39.05 29.51
CA THR A 22 35.27 -37.75 28.84
C THR A 22 34.63 -37.95 27.47
N ALA A 23 33.30 -37.88 27.40
CA ALA A 23 32.62 -37.68 26.12
C ALA A 23 32.80 -36.22 25.72
N ILE A 24 33.71 -35.96 24.77
CA ILE A 24 33.68 -34.72 23.98
C ILE A 24 32.41 -34.76 23.14
N GLN A 25 31.37 -34.00 23.52
CA GLN A 25 30.26 -33.74 22.62
C GLN A 25 30.79 -32.78 21.55
N GLU A 26 30.73 -33.19 20.28
CA GLU A 26 31.06 -32.31 19.17
C GLU A 26 30.19 -31.04 19.22
N PRO A 27 30.73 -29.85 18.88
CA PRO A 27 29.92 -28.64 18.84
C PRO A 27 28.81 -28.83 17.80
N ILE A 28 27.56 -28.62 18.21
CA ILE A 28 26.42 -28.62 17.30
C ILE A 28 26.59 -27.43 16.35
N GLU A 29 26.91 -27.72 15.09
CA GLU A 29 27.00 -26.72 14.04
C GLU A 29 25.59 -26.39 13.55
N ILE A 30 25.04 -25.23 13.96
CA ILE A 30 23.77 -24.74 13.44
C ILE A 30 24.03 -24.22 12.02
N LYS A 31 23.64 -25.00 11.01
CA LYS A 31 23.55 -24.50 9.63
C LYS A 31 22.34 -23.57 9.55
N LEU A 32 22.58 -22.26 9.50
CA LEU A 32 21.57 -21.31 9.06
C LEU A 32 21.28 -21.62 7.59
N ASP A 33 20.07 -22.12 7.31
CA ASP A 33 19.58 -22.30 5.96
C ASP A 33 19.34 -20.92 5.34
N GLU A 34 20.14 -20.56 4.34
CA GLU A 34 19.95 -19.36 3.53
C GLU A 34 18.73 -19.55 2.64
N THR A 35 17.55 -19.08 3.08
CA THR A 35 16.56 -18.44 2.19
C THR A 35 15.50 -17.73 3.03
N ALA A 36 15.63 -16.42 3.14
CA ALA A 36 14.47 -15.55 3.31
C ALA A 36 14.73 -14.34 2.42
N ASP A 37 14.50 -14.51 1.13
CA ASP A 37 14.17 -13.38 0.27
C ASP A 37 12.89 -12.78 0.86
N ILE A 38 13.04 -11.74 1.69
CA ILE A 38 11.92 -10.95 2.16
C ILE A 38 11.49 -10.10 0.97
N GLU A 39 10.61 -10.65 0.16
CA GLU A 39 9.85 -9.88 -0.81
C GLU A 39 8.84 -9.05 -0.01
N LEU A 40 9.23 -7.81 0.30
CA LEU A 40 8.29 -6.80 0.76
C LEU A 40 7.39 -6.46 -0.44
N GLU A 41 6.34 -7.25 -0.64
CA GLU A 41 5.17 -6.78 -1.37
C GLU A 41 4.60 -5.62 -0.53
N GLN A 42 5.02 -4.40 -0.84
CA GLN A 42 4.29 -3.22 -0.39
C GLN A 42 2.93 -3.31 -1.09
N GLU A 43 1.92 -3.76 -0.35
CA GLU A 43 0.53 -3.56 -0.73
C GLU A 43 0.36 -2.04 -0.90
N ILE A 44 0.32 -1.59 -2.15
CA ILE A 44 0.00 -0.19 -2.45
C ILE A 44 -1.47 -0.05 -2.08
N LEU A 45 -1.72 0.40 -0.85
CA LEU A 45 -3.03 0.87 -0.42
C LEU A 45 -3.36 2.08 -1.29
N LEU A 46 -4.01 1.83 -2.43
CA LEU A 46 -4.60 2.90 -3.21
C LEU A 46 -5.71 3.48 -2.33
N PRO A 47 -5.77 4.82 -2.15
CA PRO A 47 -6.88 5.41 -1.44
C PRO A 47 -8.17 5.00 -2.15
N ASP A 48 -9.13 4.53 -1.37
CA ASP A 48 -10.48 4.22 -1.85
C ASP A 48 -11.12 5.54 -2.29
N ILE A 49 -11.03 5.81 -3.59
CA ILE A 49 -11.63 6.96 -4.26
C ILE A 49 -12.75 6.43 -5.15
N PHE A 50 -13.97 6.85 -4.84
CA PHE A 50 -15.17 6.50 -5.58
C PHE A 50 -15.73 7.72 -6.28
N ILE A 51 -16.11 7.57 -7.55
CA ILE A 51 -16.73 8.63 -8.34
C ILE A 51 -18.05 8.12 -8.86
N TYR A 52 -19.12 8.75 -8.39
CA TYR A 52 -20.49 8.32 -8.63
C TYR A 52 -21.18 9.12 -9.72
N LEU A 53 -22.25 8.50 -10.20
CA LEU A 53 -23.04 8.88 -11.37
C LEU A 53 -22.19 8.87 -12.63
N ASN A 54 -21.75 7.69 -13.02
CA ASN A 54 -21.07 7.49 -14.30
C ASN A 54 -21.84 6.44 -15.11
N PRO A 55 -22.53 6.81 -16.21
CA PRO A 55 -22.62 8.16 -16.81
C PRO A 55 -23.42 9.20 -15.98
N SER A 56 -23.25 10.50 -16.26
CA SER A 56 -24.08 11.60 -15.70
C SER A 56 -24.38 12.71 -16.71
N ASN A 57 -25.26 13.64 -16.33
CA ASN A 57 -25.47 14.92 -17.02
C ASN A 57 -24.38 15.97 -16.70
N GLY A 58 -23.19 15.55 -16.25
CA GLY A 58 -22.09 16.45 -15.88
C GLY A 58 -22.01 16.81 -14.39
N LEU A 59 -22.79 16.18 -13.52
CA LEU A 59 -22.60 16.24 -12.06
C LEU A 59 -22.06 14.90 -11.56
N PHE A 60 -20.93 14.95 -10.87
CA PHE A 60 -20.30 13.78 -10.27
C PHE A 60 -20.03 14.04 -8.79
N THR A 61 -20.16 12.99 -7.99
CA THR A 61 -19.80 13.00 -6.57
C THR A 61 -18.53 12.18 -6.40
N ILE A 62 -17.56 12.72 -5.69
CA ILE A 62 -16.29 12.09 -5.35
C ILE A 62 -16.28 11.86 -3.84
N GLU A 63 -16.16 10.60 -3.44
CA GLU A 63 -16.03 10.19 -2.05
C GLU A 63 -14.68 9.50 -1.86
N SER A 64 -14.09 9.72 -0.68
CA SER A 64 -12.91 8.99 -0.25
C SER A 64 -12.87 8.92 1.28
N GLU A 65 -12.22 7.88 1.80
CA GLU A 65 -11.98 7.75 3.24
C GLU A 65 -11.10 8.89 3.78
N GLU A 66 -10.15 9.34 2.97
CA GLU A 66 -9.25 10.43 3.31
C GLU A 66 -9.68 11.75 2.64
N PRO A 67 -9.49 12.91 3.31
CA PRO A 67 -9.82 14.21 2.74
C PRO A 67 -9.06 14.46 1.42
N ILE A 68 -9.80 14.64 0.33
CA ILE A 68 -9.22 15.02 -0.96
C ILE A 68 -8.98 16.53 -0.99
N ASN A 69 -7.76 16.94 -1.34
CA ASN A 69 -7.48 18.33 -1.66
C ASN A 69 -8.02 18.66 -3.08
N PRO A 70 -8.97 19.62 -3.23
CA PRO A 70 -9.49 20.02 -4.55
C PRO A 70 -8.43 20.47 -5.56
N GLN A 71 -7.30 21.03 -5.11
CA GLN A 71 -6.22 21.48 -5.99
C GLN A 71 -5.46 20.32 -6.67
N GLN A 72 -5.61 19.10 -6.18
CA GLN A 72 -5.01 17.90 -6.77
C GLN A 72 -5.91 17.25 -7.83
N ILE A 73 -7.11 17.79 -8.05
CA ILE A 73 -8.07 17.27 -9.02
C ILE A 73 -7.78 17.89 -10.38
N GLU A 74 -7.51 17.03 -11.35
CA GLU A 74 -7.30 17.40 -12.74
C GLU A 74 -8.32 16.66 -13.60
N VAL A 75 -8.98 17.38 -14.51
CA VAL A 75 -9.93 16.80 -15.47
C VAL A 75 -9.45 17.08 -16.88
N TYR A 76 -9.51 16.07 -17.74
CA TYR A 76 -9.09 16.13 -19.13
C TYR A 76 -10.18 15.58 -20.06
N ASP A 77 -10.31 16.13 -21.25
CA ASP A 77 -11.08 15.47 -22.31
C ASP A 77 -10.25 14.39 -23.03
N ILE A 78 -10.86 13.69 -24.00
CA ILE A 78 -10.19 12.64 -24.79
C ILE A 78 -9.00 13.14 -25.62
N PHE A 79 -8.89 14.44 -25.85
CA PHE A 79 -7.79 15.07 -26.59
C PHE A 79 -6.68 15.55 -25.65
N GLY A 80 -6.82 15.33 -24.34
CA GLY A 80 -5.87 15.77 -23.32
C GLY A 80 -5.99 17.25 -22.96
N LYS A 81 -7.06 17.94 -23.38
CA LYS A 81 -7.30 19.33 -22.98
C LYS A 81 -7.70 19.36 -21.51
N ARG A 82 -6.97 20.13 -20.70
CA ARG A 82 -7.32 20.37 -19.30
C ARG A 82 -8.62 21.16 -19.20
N ILE A 83 -9.57 20.62 -18.44
CA ILE A 83 -10.84 21.24 -18.10
C ILE A 83 -10.74 21.78 -16.68
N LEU A 84 -11.28 22.98 -16.46
CA LEU A 84 -11.41 23.58 -15.14
C LEU A 84 -12.82 23.28 -14.61
N PRO A 85 -12.99 22.25 -13.77
CA PRO A 85 -14.30 21.95 -13.20
C PRO A 85 -14.68 22.99 -12.14
N VAL A 86 -15.98 23.17 -11.93
CA VAL A 86 -16.47 23.80 -10.70
C VAL A 86 -16.51 22.74 -9.62
N ILE A 87 -15.74 22.95 -8.55
CA ILE A 87 -15.63 22.01 -7.43
C ILE A 87 -16.28 22.64 -6.20
N ASN A 88 -17.24 21.93 -5.58
CA ASN A 88 -17.75 22.30 -4.26
C ASN A 88 -17.43 21.18 -3.28
N GLN A 89 -16.82 21.54 -2.15
CA GLN A 89 -16.50 20.63 -1.06
C GLN A 89 -17.45 20.88 0.11
N ASN A 90 -17.99 19.81 0.69
CA ASN A 90 -18.77 19.86 1.93
C ASN A 90 -18.38 18.68 2.83
N ASP A 91 -19.02 18.60 4.00
CA ASP A 91 -18.73 17.56 5.01
C ASP A 91 -18.96 16.12 4.50
N ASN A 92 -19.74 15.94 3.44
CA ASN A 92 -20.14 14.65 2.88
C ASN A 92 -19.39 14.29 1.58
N GLY A 93 -18.40 15.08 1.17
CA GLY A 93 -17.58 14.78 -0.01
C GLY A 93 -17.41 15.96 -0.96
N LEU A 94 -16.97 15.64 -2.19
CA LEU A 94 -16.61 16.63 -3.19
C LEU A 94 -17.47 16.47 -4.44
N SER A 95 -18.12 17.56 -4.86
CA SER A 95 -18.91 17.59 -6.09
C SER A 95 -18.11 18.22 -7.23
N LEU A 96 -18.16 17.58 -8.39
CA LEU A 96 -17.51 18.02 -9.62
C LEU A 96 -18.59 18.33 -10.66
N ASN A 97 -18.60 19.57 -11.17
CA ASN A 97 -19.58 20.04 -12.13
C ASN A 97 -18.92 20.38 -13.49
N LEU A 98 -19.36 19.66 -14.52
CA LEU A 98 -18.99 19.76 -15.93
C LEU A 98 -20.21 20.04 -16.84
N THR A 99 -21.33 20.52 -16.28
CA THR A 99 -22.60 20.72 -17.02
C THR A 99 -22.51 21.74 -18.16
N SER A 100 -21.54 22.65 -18.11
CA SER A 100 -21.26 23.62 -19.17
C SER A 100 -20.30 23.09 -20.23
N ASN A 101 -19.77 21.88 -20.06
CA ASN A 101 -18.85 21.24 -20.98
C ASN A 101 -19.60 20.36 -21.99
N ALA A 102 -18.91 20.02 -23.09
CA ALA A 102 -19.49 19.17 -24.12
C ALA A 102 -19.75 17.75 -23.60
N LYS A 103 -20.79 17.10 -24.11
CA LYS A 103 -21.05 15.68 -23.86
C LYS A 103 -19.89 14.84 -24.40
N GLY A 104 -19.53 13.78 -23.69
CA GLY A 104 -18.43 12.91 -24.09
C GLY A 104 -17.70 12.25 -22.92
N THR A 105 -16.52 11.71 -23.23
CA THR A 105 -15.66 11.05 -22.25
C THR A 105 -14.65 12.04 -21.68
N TYR A 106 -14.46 11.96 -20.38
CA TYR A 106 -13.48 12.71 -19.62
C TYR A 106 -12.63 11.75 -18.78
N PHE A 107 -11.45 12.21 -18.39
CA PHE A 107 -10.58 11.53 -17.45
C PHE A 107 -10.35 12.46 -16.28
N ILE A 108 -10.62 11.97 -15.07
CA ILE A 108 -10.24 12.63 -13.84
C ILE A 108 -8.99 11.96 -13.28
N LYS A 109 -8.11 12.78 -12.74
CA LYS A 109 -6.89 12.37 -12.05
C LYS A 109 -6.86 13.03 -10.67
N ILE A 110 -6.57 12.23 -9.65
CA ILE A 110 -6.43 12.65 -8.26
C ILE A 110 -5.15 11.99 -7.73
N GLY A 111 -4.05 12.74 -7.66
CA GLY A 111 -2.74 12.15 -7.37
C GLY A 111 -2.32 11.12 -8.43
N THR A 112 -2.08 9.87 -8.01
CA THR A 112 -1.79 8.73 -8.90
C THR A 112 -3.03 8.01 -9.40
N TYR A 113 -4.21 8.28 -8.80
CA TYR A 113 -5.48 7.69 -9.21
C TYR A 113 -6.00 8.36 -10.48
N SER A 114 -6.60 7.58 -11.38
CA SER A 114 -7.26 8.10 -12.58
C SER A 114 -8.49 7.27 -12.94
N GLN A 115 -9.57 7.92 -13.36
CA GLN A 115 -10.80 7.26 -13.76
C GLN A 115 -11.45 7.92 -14.97
N LYS A 116 -12.10 7.10 -15.80
CA LYS A 116 -12.91 7.54 -16.95
C LYS A 116 -14.30 7.93 -16.50
N MET A 117 -14.76 9.11 -16.89
CA MET A 117 -16.10 9.64 -16.65
C MET A 117 -16.84 9.86 -17.98
N VAL A 118 -18.15 9.67 -18.00
CA VAL A 118 -19.00 9.89 -19.19
C VAL A 118 -20.05 10.95 -18.89
N VAL A 119 -20.10 11.99 -19.71
CA VAL A 119 -21.10 13.07 -19.69
C VAL A 119 -22.08 12.90 -20.86
N GLU A 120 -23.38 12.83 -20.56
CA GLU A 120 -24.47 12.57 -21.52
C GLU A 120 -25.42 13.74 -21.78
#